data_AF-A0A7X9WIA0-F1
#
_entry.id   AF-A0A7X9WIA0-F1
#
_cell.length_a   1.000
_cell.length_b   1.000
_cell.length_c   1.000
_cell.angle_alpha   90.00
_cell.angle_beta   90.00
_cell.angle_gamma   90.00
#
_symmetry.space_group_name_H-M   'P 1'
#
loop_
_entity.id
_entity.type
_entity.pdbx_description
1 polymer ?
#
loop_
_entity_poly.entity_id
_entity_poly.type
_entity_poly.pdbx_seq_one_letter_code
_entity_poly.pdbx_strand_id
1 'polypeptide(L)' 'MADDLDNGFMDKLGNIERAWKAAGDDVFQPYINAREIPPQTVIDAFAVIYGTSDNGLLRQIARAAQAQGSDFLSNYLPA' A
#
# COMPACT_ATOMS: atom_id res chain seq x y z
N MET A 1 28.38 21.82 -0.97
CA MET A 1 27.60 22.40 0.15
C MET A 1 26.11 22.55 -0.18
N ALA A 2 25.70 22.69 -1.45
CA ALA A 2 24.29 22.57 -1.85
C ALA A 2 23.85 21.09 -1.96
N ASP A 3 24.73 20.21 -2.43
CA ASP A 3 24.43 18.77 -2.61
C ASP A 3 24.17 18.01 -1.30
N ASP A 4 24.79 18.39 -0.17
CA ASP A 4 24.61 17.70 1.11
C ASP A 4 23.26 18.02 1.78
N LEU A 5 22.73 19.23 1.55
CA LEU A 5 21.41 19.65 2.01
C LEU A 5 20.29 18.95 1.22
N ASP A 6 20.52 18.72 -0.07
CA ASP A 6 19.58 18.04 -0.96
C ASP A 6 19.52 16.53 -0.66
N ASN A 7 20.68 15.89 -0.45
CA ASN A 7 20.76 14.48 -0.06
C ASN A 7 20.08 14.20 1.30
N GLY A 8 20.32 15.03 2.31
CA GLY A 8 19.70 14.87 3.63
C GLY A 8 18.19 15.14 3.65
N PHE A 9 17.68 15.95 2.71
CA PHE A 9 16.25 16.19 2.54
C PHE A 9 15.57 15.03 1.81
N MET A 10 16.17 14.52 0.74
CA MET A 10 15.68 13.34 0.01
C MET A 10 15.66 12.08 0.89
N ASP A 11 16.67 11.89 1.75
CA ASP A 11 16.69 10.77 2.71
C ASP A 11 15.53 10.85 3.72
N LYS A 12 15.21 12.06 4.20
CA LYS A 12 14.07 12.28 5.10
C LYS A 12 12.74 12.04 4.40
N LEU A 13 12.58 12.49 3.15
CA LEU A 13 11.40 12.21 2.34
C LEU A 13 11.25 10.71 2.09
N GLY A 14 12.33 10.00 1.74
CA GLY A 14 12.30 8.55 1.57
C GLY A 14 11.99 7.80 2.88
N ASN A 15 12.38 8.33 4.04
CA ASN A 15 11.99 7.78 5.34
C ASN A 15 10.50 7.99 5.64
N ILE A 16 9.97 9.17 5.32
CA ILE A 16 8.54 9.46 5.45
C ILE A 16 7.74 8.56 4.51
N GLU A 17 8.14 8.45 3.25
CA GLU A 17 7.47 7.60 2.27
C GLU A 17 7.44 6.13 2.73
N ARG A 18 8.56 5.61 3.26
CA ARG A 18 8.61 4.26 3.83
C ARG A 18 7.69 4.08 5.04
N ALA A 19 7.69 5.04 5.97
CA ALA A 19 6.87 4.97 7.18
C ALA A 19 5.37 4.99 6.84
N TRP A 20 4.95 5.85 5.91
CA TRP A 20 3.55 5.94 5.50
C TRP A 20 3.11 4.76 4.64
N LYS A 21 3.98 4.21 3.79
CA LYS A 21 3.70 2.95 3.06
C LYS A 21 3.44 1.78 4.02
N ALA A 22 4.29 1.61 5.04
CA ALA A 22 4.11 0.58 6.05
C ALA A 22 2.81 0.79 6.85
N ALA A 23 2.51 2.03 7.25
CA ALA A 23 1.26 2.35 7.94
C ALA A 23 0.01 2.17 7.07
N GLY A 24 0.12 2.38 5.75
CA GLY A 24 -0.98 2.17 4.82
C GLY A 24 -1.30 0.68 4.61
N ASP A 25 -0.32 -0.21 4.69
CA ASP A 25 -0.55 -1.66 4.66
C ASP A 25 -1.39 -2.11 5.89
N ASP A 26 -1.13 -1.52 7.06
CA ASP A 26 -1.93 -1.76 8.28
C ASP A 26 -3.39 -1.30 8.15
N VAL A 27 -3.67 -0.28 7.32
CA VAL A 27 -5.05 0.20 7.08
C VAL A 27 -5.90 -0.88 6.40
N PHE A 28 -5.28 -1.75 5.60
CA PHE A 28 -5.99 -2.83 4.92
C PHE A 28 -6.18 -4.08 5.77
N GLN A 29 -5.48 -4.17 6.90
CA GLN A 29 -5.53 -5.34 7.77
C GLN A 29 -6.93 -5.68 8.30
N PRO A 30 -7.77 -4.71 8.74
CA PRO A 30 -9.15 -5.00 9.14
C PRO A 30 -9.99 -5.58 7.99
N TYR A 31 -9.79 -5.09 6.77
CA TYR A 31 -10.50 -5.55 5.57
C TYR A 31 -10.08 -6.98 5.18
N ILE A 32 -8.78 -7.28 5.26
CA ILE A 32 -8.25 -8.63 5.03
C ILE A 32 -8.83 -9.60 6.07
N ASN A 33 -8.82 -9.24 7.35
CA ASN A 33 -9.33 -10.06 8.43
C ASN A 33 -10.86 -10.30 8.32
N ALA A 34 -11.60 -9.26 7.94
CA ALA A 34 -13.04 -9.35 7.72
C ALA A 34 -13.41 -10.03 6.39
N ARG A 35 -12.43 -10.21 5.48
CA ARG A 35 -12.63 -10.63 4.08
C ARG A 35 -13.61 -9.73 3.34
N GLU A 36 -13.56 -8.44 3.64
CA GLU A 36 -14.41 -7.42 3.04
C GLU A 36 -13.61 -6.53 2.10
N ILE A 37 -14.15 -6.26 0.91
CA ILE A 37 -13.51 -5.37 -0.05
C ILE A 37 -13.60 -3.94 0.49
N PRO A 38 -12.49 -3.18 0.56
CA PRO A 38 -12.53 -1.79 0.98
C PRO A 38 -13.51 -0.99 0.09
N PRO A 39 -14.22 0.00 0.65
CA PRO A 39 -15.06 0.88 -0.14
C PRO A 39 -14.27 1.54 -1.28
N GLN A 40 -14.91 1.80 -2.42
CA GLN A 40 -14.25 2.42 -3.57
C GLN A 40 -13.56 3.74 -3.22
N THR A 41 -14.14 4.55 -2.32
CA THR A 41 -13.52 5.80 -1.85
C THR A 41 -12.20 5.59 -1.13
N VAL A 42 -12.04 4.47 -0.42
CA VAL A 42 -10.78 4.08 0.22
C VAL A 42 -9.80 3.62 -0.86
N ILE A 43 -10.25 2.80 -1.80
CA ILE A 43 -9.42 2.34 -2.93
C ILE A 43 -8.88 3.53 -3.72
N ASP A 44 -9.73 4.47 -4.11
CA ASP A 44 -9.36 5.67 -4.87
C ASP A 44 -8.32 6.51 -4.12
N ALA A 45 -8.55 6.77 -2.83
CA ALA A 45 -7.66 7.59 -2.02
C ALA A 45 -6.26 6.96 -1.89
N PHE A 46 -6.20 5.66 -1.60
CA PHE A 46 -4.93 4.97 -1.45
C PHE A 46 -4.25 4.67 -2.78
N ALA A 47 -5.00 4.42 -3.86
CA ALA A 47 -4.43 4.27 -5.19
C ALA A 47 -3.64 5.54 -5.59
N VAL A 48 -4.19 6.73 -5.28
CA VAL A 48 -3.49 8.01 -5.47
C VAL A 48 -2.23 8.12 -4.60
N ILE A 49 -2.33 7.80 -3.30
CA ILE A 49 -1.21 7.87 -2.36
C ILE A 49 -0.06 6.95 -2.79
N TYR A 50 -0.39 5.73 -3.23
CA TYR A 50 0.59 4.75 -3.69
C TYR A 50 1.03 4.94 -5.15
N GLY A 51 0.45 5.90 -5.87
CA GLY A 51 0.75 6.14 -7.27
C GLY A 51 0.46 4.93 -8.17
N THR A 52 -0.64 4.22 -7.89
CA THR A 52 -1.03 2.98 -8.58
C THR A 52 -2.48 3.05 -9.07
N SER A 53 -2.91 2.07 -9.85
CA SER A 53 -4.31 1.91 -10.22
C SER A 53 -5.07 1.15 -9.14
N ASP A 54 -6.40 1.21 -9.14
CA ASP A 54 -7.27 0.46 -8.23
C ASP A 54 -6.93 -1.03 -8.22
N ASN A 55 -6.75 -1.63 -9.42
CA ASN A 55 -6.33 -3.03 -9.55
C ASN A 55 -4.92 -3.27 -9.00
N GLY A 56 -4.02 -2.29 -9.13
CA GLY A 56 -2.69 -2.34 -8.53
C GLY A 56 -2.74 -2.33 -7.01
N LEU A 57 -3.62 -1.52 -6.42
CA LEU A 57 -3.86 -1.51 -4.97
C LEU A 57 -4.51 -2.81 -4.50
N LEU A 58 -5.57 -3.28 -5.16
CA LEU A 58 -6.23 -4.56 -4.84
C LEU A 58 -5.26 -5.74 -4.92
N ARG A 59 -4.33 -5.72 -5.87
CA ARG A 59 -3.25 -6.71 -5.95
C ARG A 59 -2.28 -6.62 -4.78
N GLN A 60 -1.96 -5.42 -4.28
CA GLN A 60 -1.13 -5.27 -3.07
C GLN A 60 -1.84 -5.84 -1.84
N ILE A 61 -3.13 -5.54 -1.68
CA ILE A 61 -3.96 -6.09 -0.60
C ILE A 61 -4.02 -7.62 -0.71
N ALA A 62 -4.22 -8.17 -1.92
CA ALA A 62 -4.21 -9.61 -2.16
C ALA A 62 -2.87 -10.27 -1.79
N ARG A 63 -1.73 -9.61 -2.07
CA ARG A 63 -0.40 -10.10 -1.68
C ARG A 63 -0.22 -10.07 -0.16
N ALA A 64 -0.68 -9.01 0.50
CA ALA A 64 -0.65 -8.91 1.96
C ALA A 64 -1.52 -10.01 2.61
N ALA A 65 -2.71 -10.26 2.07
CA ALA A 65 -3.57 -11.36 2.49
C ALA A 65 -2.88 -12.73 2.28
N GLN A 66 -2.27 -12.97 1.13
CA GLN A 66 -1.57 -14.22 0.83
C GLN A 66 -0.37 -14.46 1.77
N ALA A 67 0.39 -13.41 2.10
CA ALA A 67 1.50 -13.50 3.05
C ALA A 67 1.06 -13.93 4.47
N GLN A 68 -0.22 -13.73 4.79
CA GLN A 68 -0.85 -14.12 6.06
C GLN A 68 -1.58 -15.46 5.97
N GLY A 69 -1.51 -16.15 4.82
CA GLY A 69 -2.21 -17.41 4.58
C GLY A 69 -3.69 -17.26 4.19
N SER A 70 -4.14 -16.06 3.83
CA SER A 70 -5.51 -15.81 3.35
C SER A 70 -5.60 -15.87 1.82
N ASP A 71 -6.69 -16.43 1.29
CA ASP A 71 -7.02 -16.50 -0.14
C ASP A 71 -7.81 -15.26 -0.63
N PHE A 72 -8.01 -14.30 0.26
CA PHE A 72 -8.77 -13.08 -0.02
C PHE A 72 -8.17 -12.31 -1.20
N LEU A 73 -9.03 -11.92 -2.15
CA LEU A 73 -8.65 -11.24 -3.40
C LEU A 73 -7.63 -12.00 -4.27
N SER A 74 -7.48 -13.32 -4.12
CA SER A 74 -6.58 -14.15 -4.94
C SER A 74 -6.81 -14.01 -6.46
N ASN A 75 -8.03 -13.69 -6.89
CA ASN A 75 -8.36 -13.37 -8.29
C ASN A 75 -7.59 -12.17 -8.88
N TYR A 76 -7.03 -11.30 -8.04
CA TYR A 76 -6.25 -10.12 -8.45
C TYR A 76 -4.73 -10.40 -8.53
N LEU A 77 -4.30 -11.58 -8.05
CA LEU A 77 -2.92 -12.04 -8.21
C LEU A 77 -2.72 -12.57 -9.63
N PRO A 78 -1.56 -12.31 -10.26
CA PRO A 78 -1.22 -13.01 -11.50
C PRO A 78 -1.15 -14.51 -11.22
N ALA A 79 -1.57 -15.32 -12.19
CA ALA A 79 -1.46 -16.78 -12.16
C ALA A 79 -0.01 -17.26 -12.01
#